data_AF-A0A5J6MLE8-F1
#
_entry.id   AF-A0A5J6MLE8-F1
#
_cell.length_a   1.000
_cell.length_b   1.000
_cell.length_c   1.000
_cell.angle_alpha   90.00
_cell.angle_beta   90.00
_cell.angle_gamma   90.00
#
_symmetry.space_group_name_H-M   'P 1'
#
loop_
_entity.id
_entity.type
_entity.pdbx_description
1 polymer ?
#
loop_
_entity_poly.entity_id
_entity_poly.type
_entity_poly.pdbx_seq_one_letter_code
_entity_poly.pdbx_strand_id
1 'polypeptide(L)'
;MTGPTSIALTMGDPAGVGPEIIVKALPAFAPRLAAGELELILVGATECFREAARRLGTAFDPATIDSSSPRAGRAALLAAGVPTQAIKPGVTSAEAGRLAFRAIEEAVRLAVSGRVDAIATAPLSKEALNLAGFHYSGHTELLADLTGARDSAMLLLHGDMRVSHVSTHVALSEAVKRLTPQRLRRVVEMTVGALRRLGIERPRIAIAALNPHAGEGGMFGREDLEITTPVIAQLRAEGHEIEGPVPGDTVFVKLRGRRYDAVVAMYHDQGHIPVKLLGFSVDPVTGKWDALSGVNVTLGLPIVRTSVDHGTAFDIAGKGIANERSLIEAIDCAIQLGAARSKAAA
;
A
#
# COMPACT_ATOMS: atom_id res chain seq x y z
N MET A 1 15.24 17.05 -18.57
CA MET A 1 14.46 17.08 -17.31
C MET A 1 13.37 16.03 -17.44
N THR A 2 13.35 15.04 -16.56
CA THR A 2 12.23 14.08 -16.48
C THR A 2 10.96 14.86 -16.12
N GLY A 3 9.83 14.58 -16.78
CA GLY A 3 8.55 15.24 -16.49
C GLY A 3 8.07 14.99 -15.04
N PRO A 4 6.94 15.60 -14.62
CA PRO A 4 6.38 15.38 -13.29
C PRO A 4 6.14 13.90 -13.02
N THR A 5 6.36 13.45 -11.78
CA THR A 5 5.89 12.13 -11.37
C THR A 5 4.37 12.16 -11.28
N SER A 6 3.69 11.30 -12.03
CA SER A 6 2.23 11.28 -12.16
C SER A 6 1.63 10.15 -11.33
N ILE A 7 0.76 10.49 -10.38
CA ILE A 7 0.13 9.52 -9.47
C ILE A 7 -1.39 9.50 -9.68
N ALA A 8 -1.96 8.32 -9.93
CA ALA A 8 -3.40 8.13 -9.84
C ALA A 8 -3.80 7.87 -8.38
N LEU A 9 -4.61 8.76 -7.80
CA LEU A 9 -5.11 8.67 -6.44
C LEU A 9 -6.59 8.25 -6.45
N THR A 10 -6.87 7.00 -6.10
CA THR A 10 -8.25 6.47 -6.14
C THR A 10 -9.02 6.83 -4.88
N MET A 11 -10.26 7.27 -5.05
CA MET A 11 -11.17 7.73 -3.98
C MET A 11 -11.44 6.69 -2.87
N GLY A 12 -11.32 5.40 -3.18
CA GLY A 12 -11.76 4.33 -2.29
C GLY A 12 -13.29 4.25 -2.23
N ASP A 13 -13.83 3.80 -1.09
CA ASP A 13 -15.27 3.78 -0.86
C ASP A 13 -15.80 5.21 -0.61
N PRO A 14 -16.73 5.73 -1.44
CA PRO A 14 -17.24 7.08 -1.29
C PRO A 14 -18.10 7.31 -0.04
N ALA A 15 -18.60 6.24 0.60
CA ALA A 15 -19.29 6.33 1.89
C ALA A 15 -18.31 6.28 3.07
N GLY A 16 -17.04 5.98 2.84
CA GLY A 16 -15.98 5.97 3.85
C GLY A 16 -15.27 7.32 4.00
N VAL A 17 -14.12 7.31 4.68
CA VAL A 17 -13.29 8.51 4.88
C VAL A 17 -12.44 8.89 3.66
N GLY A 18 -12.37 8.04 2.62
CA GLY A 18 -11.50 8.24 1.46
C GLY A 18 -11.59 9.63 0.81
N PRO A 19 -12.79 10.11 0.43
CA PRO A 19 -12.97 11.47 -0.09
C PRO A 19 -12.45 12.56 0.87
N GLU A 20 -12.71 12.42 2.18
CA GLU A 20 -12.31 13.39 3.21
C GLU A 20 -10.78 13.50 3.32
N ILE A 21 -10.09 12.37 3.45
CA ILE A 21 -8.63 12.35 3.62
C ILE A 21 -7.90 12.79 2.35
N ILE A 22 -8.45 12.53 1.17
CA ILE A 22 -7.86 13.02 -0.09
C ILE A 22 -7.91 14.55 -0.14
N VAL A 23 -9.06 15.15 0.16
CA VAL A 23 -9.20 16.61 0.20
C VAL A 23 -8.23 17.23 1.22
N LYS A 24 -8.12 16.63 2.41
CA LYS A 24 -7.19 17.08 3.45
C LYS A 24 -5.71 16.92 3.09
N ALA A 25 -5.35 15.90 2.31
CA ALA A 25 -3.96 15.64 1.93
C ALA A 25 -3.44 16.61 0.86
N LEU A 26 -4.31 17.17 0.00
CA LEU A 26 -3.89 18.00 -1.13
C LEU A 26 -2.98 19.19 -0.77
N PRO A 27 -3.26 19.98 0.30
CA PRO A 27 -2.39 21.09 0.70
C PRO A 27 -0.93 20.68 0.96
N ALA A 28 -0.68 19.46 1.47
CA ALA A 28 0.68 18.97 1.73
C ALA A 28 1.52 18.85 0.46
N PHE A 29 0.87 18.69 -0.70
CA PHE A 29 1.52 18.53 -2.01
C PHE A 29 1.53 19.82 -2.85
N ALA A 30 0.90 20.90 -2.38
CA ALA A 30 0.77 22.14 -3.14
C ALA A 30 2.11 22.71 -3.66
N PRO A 31 3.23 22.70 -2.90
CA PRO A 31 4.51 23.17 -3.41
C PRO A 31 5.03 22.34 -4.60
N ARG A 32 4.91 21.01 -4.54
CA ARG A 32 5.40 20.08 -5.58
C ARG A 32 4.53 20.11 -6.84
N LEU A 33 3.23 20.30 -6.65
CA LEU A 33 2.27 20.55 -7.73
C LEU A 33 2.58 21.88 -8.44
N ALA A 34 2.83 22.95 -7.69
CA ALA A 34 3.15 24.28 -8.24
C ALA A 34 4.51 24.30 -8.97
N ALA A 35 5.48 23.53 -8.48
CA ALA A 35 6.80 23.37 -9.11
C ALA A 35 6.77 22.47 -10.36
N GLY A 36 5.66 21.80 -10.66
CA GLY A 36 5.56 20.85 -11.78
C GLY A 36 6.40 19.58 -11.56
N GLU A 37 6.69 19.21 -10.32
CA GLU A 37 7.41 17.99 -9.94
C GLU A 37 6.47 16.79 -9.76
N LEU A 38 5.21 17.08 -9.44
CA LEU A 38 4.17 16.12 -9.13
C LEU A 38 2.90 16.45 -9.90
N GLU A 39 2.23 15.40 -10.34
CA GLU A 39 0.87 15.45 -10.88
C GLU A 39 0.01 14.43 -10.10
N LEU A 40 -1.15 14.89 -9.61
CA LEU A 40 -2.10 14.06 -8.87
C LEU A 40 -3.41 13.97 -9.65
N ILE A 41 -3.76 12.77 -10.11
CA ILE A 41 -5.01 12.49 -10.78
C ILE A 41 -5.95 11.85 -9.76
N LEU A 42 -6.94 12.60 -9.30
CA LEU A 42 -7.96 12.17 -8.35
C LEU A 42 -9.03 11.37 -9.10
N VAL A 43 -8.97 10.05 -8.99
CA VAL A 43 -9.85 9.13 -9.71
C VAL A 43 -11.04 8.74 -8.83
N GLY A 44 -12.25 9.13 -9.23
CA GLY A 44 -13.46 8.83 -8.47
C GLY A 44 -14.67 9.65 -8.90
N ALA A 45 -15.76 9.55 -8.14
CA ALA A 45 -16.96 10.37 -8.36
C ALA A 45 -16.70 11.82 -7.94
N THR A 46 -16.78 12.74 -8.90
CA THR A 46 -16.49 14.17 -8.70
C THR A 46 -17.34 14.80 -7.59
N GLU A 47 -18.61 14.41 -7.51
CA GLU A 47 -19.58 14.91 -6.53
C GLU A 47 -19.18 14.54 -5.10
N CYS A 48 -18.61 13.35 -4.89
CA CYS A 48 -18.17 12.88 -3.58
C CYS A 48 -16.99 13.70 -3.04
N PHE A 49 -16.03 14.06 -3.90
CA PHE A 49 -14.93 14.94 -3.51
C PHE A 49 -15.41 16.36 -3.18
N ARG A 50 -16.29 16.92 -4.01
CA ARG A 50 -16.88 18.26 -3.77
C ARG A 50 -17.70 18.30 -2.48
N GLU A 51 -18.49 17.26 -2.21
CA GLU A 51 -19.25 17.13 -0.96
C GLU A 51 -18.33 17.02 0.26
N ALA A 52 -17.24 16.26 0.17
CA ALA A 52 -16.25 16.18 1.24
C ALA A 52 -15.60 17.54 1.51
N ALA A 53 -15.17 18.27 0.47
CA ALA A 53 -14.62 19.62 0.61
C ALA A 53 -15.62 20.61 1.22
N ARG A 54 -16.89 20.55 0.81
CA ARG A 54 -17.97 21.37 1.36
C ARG A 54 -18.17 21.12 2.86
N ARG A 55 -18.15 19.86 3.30
CA ARG A 55 -18.26 19.49 4.72
C ARG A 55 -17.07 19.98 5.55
N LEU A 56 -15.88 19.97 4.94
CA LEU A 56 -14.65 20.48 5.56
C LEU A 56 -14.54 22.01 5.52
N GLY A 57 -15.45 22.72 4.83
CA GLY A 57 -15.34 24.16 4.62
C GLY A 57 -14.05 24.57 3.88
N THR A 58 -13.49 23.68 3.06
CA THR A 58 -12.20 23.86 2.38
C THR A 58 -12.41 24.11 0.88
N ALA A 59 -11.61 25.01 0.30
CA ALA A 59 -11.63 25.23 -1.14
C ALA A 59 -11.13 23.99 -1.89
N PHE A 60 -11.87 23.59 -2.92
CA PHE A 60 -11.54 22.43 -3.75
C PHE A 60 -11.95 22.70 -5.19
N ASP A 61 -10.96 23.08 -6.01
CA ASP A 61 -11.15 23.37 -7.43
C ASP A 61 -10.09 22.72 -8.33
N PRO A 62 -9.86 21.39 -8.26
CA PRO A 62 -9.03 20.74 -9.27
C PRO A 62 -9.76 20.73 -10.62
N ALA A 63 -9.01 20.94 -11.71
CA ALA A 63 -9.56 20.88 -13.05
C ALA A 63 -10.08 19.47 -13.37
N THR A 64 -11.19 19.36 -14.09
CA THR A 64 -11.67 18.07 -14.61
C THR A 64 -10.94 17.71 -15.89
N ILE A 65 -10.46 16.48 -15.99
CA ILE A 65 -9.75 15.94 -17.14
C ILE A 65 -10.47 14.71 -17.70
N ASP A 66 -10.20 14.43 -18.97
CA ASP A 66 -10.57 13.16 -19.58
C ASP A 66 -9.39 12.18 -19.58
N SER A 67 -9.74 10.91 -19.49
CA SER A 67 -8.88 9.73 -19.61
C SER A 67 -7.94 9.75 -20.83
N SER A 68 -8.31 10.42 -21.94
CA SER A 68 -7.49 10.56 -23.14
C SER A 68 -6.32 11.55 -22.97
N SER A 69 -6.44 12.52 -22.06
CA SER A 69 -5.43 13.54 -21.76
C SER A 69 -5.31 13.78 -20.24
N PRO A 70 -4.76 12.81 -19.49
CA PRO A 70 -4.67 12.85 -18.04
C PRO A 70 -3.56 13.78 -17.52
N ARG A 71 -2.97 14.65 -18.37
CA ARG A 71 -1.90 15.57 -18.01
C ARG A 71 -2.45 17.00 -17.88
N ALA A 72 -2.68 17.43 -16.66
CA ALA A 72 -2.98 18.80 -16.26
C ALA A 72 -1.76 19.55 -15.69
N GLY A 73 -0.67 18.82 -15.35
CA GLY A 73 0.52 19.39 -14.72
C GLY A 73 0.25 19.94 -13.31
N ARG A 74 -0.83 19.48 -12.66
CA ARG A 74 -1.32 19.87 -11.33
C ARG A 74 -2.25 18.79 -10.78
N ALA A 75 -2.96 19.06 -9.68
CA ALA A 75 -4.06 18.20 -9.23
C ALA A 75 -5.27 18.30 -10.18
N ALA A 76 -5.81 17.16 -10.61
CA ALA A 76 -6.95 17.09 -11.53
C ALA A 76 -7.92 15.97 -11.15
N LEU A 77 -9.21 16.15 -11.47
CA LEU A 77 -10.27 15.18 -11.27
C LEU A 77 -10.47 14.34 -12.54
N LEU A 78 -10.38 13.03 -12.41
CA LEU A 78 -10.81 12.08 -13.42
C LEU A 78 -12.07 11.37 -12.93
N ALA A 79 -13.20 11.68 -13.57
CA ALA A 79 -14.48 11.10 -13.21
C ALA A 79 -14.49 9.59 -13.50
N ALA A 80 -14.69 8.78 -12.46
CA ALA A 80 -14.82 7.33 -12.56
C ALA A 80 -16.22 6.91 -12.11
N GLY A 81 -17.18 7.08 -13.02
CA GLY A 81 -18.61 6.90 -12.75
C GLY A 81 -19.28 8.15 -12.16
N VAL A 82 -20.61 8.16 -12.22
CA VAL A 82 -21.46 9.21 -11.65
C VAL A 82 -22.44 8.54 -10.70
N PRO A 83 -22.58 9.01 -9.45
CA PRO A 83 -23.56 8.47 -8.52
C PRO A 83 -24.98 8.58 -9.08
N THR A 84 -25.63 7.44 -9.25
CA THR A 84 -27.05 7.29 -9.63
C THR A 84 -27.98 7.28 -8.42
N GLN A 85 -27.42 7.12 -7.23
CA GLN A 85 -28.11 7.13 -5.94
C GLN A 85 -27.31 7.95 -4.93
N ALA A 86 -27.99 8.46 -3.90
CA ALA A 86 -27.34 9.22 -2.84
C ALA A 86 -26.38 8.32 -2.04
N ILE A 87 -25.12 8.74 -1.95
CA ILE A 87 -24.13 8.09 -1.08
C ILE A 87 -24.26 8.69 0.32
N LYS A 88 -24.65 7.86 1.29
CA LYS A 88 -24.74 8.26 2.69
C LYS A 88 -23.44 7.91 3.42
N PRO A 89 -22.72 8.89 4.01
CA PRO A 89 -21.52 8.60 4.80
C PRO A 89 -21.79 7.59 5.90
N GLY A 90 -20.86 6.64 6.06
CA GLY A 90 -20.93 5.57 7.06
C GLY A 90 -21.87 4.42 6.73
N VAL A 91 -22.55 4.45 5.58
CA VAL A 91 -23.50 3.41 5.18
C VAL A 91 -23.02 2.70 3.92
N THR A 92 -22.77 1.41 4.05
CA THR A 92 -22.36 0.54 2.93
C THR A 92 -23.50 0.42 1.92
N SER A 93 -23.19 0.48 0.63
CA SER A 93 -24.17 0.30 -0.46
C SER A 93 -23.54 -0.30 -1.71
N ALA A 94 -24.36 -0.92 -2.56
CA ALA A 94 -23.92 -1.41 -3.87
C ALA A 94 -23.41 -0.28 -4.77
N GLU A 95 -23.99 0.93 -4.69
CA GLU A 95 -23.50 2.07 -5.48
C GLU A 95 -22.10 2.51 -5.04
N ALA A 96 -21.85 2.57 -3.73
CA ALA A 96 -20.51 2.87 -3.22
C ALA A 96 -19.47 1.84 -3.70
N GLY A 97 -19.83 0.55 -3.69
CA GLY A 97 -18.98 -0.52 -4.22
C GLY A 97 -18.69 -0.37 -5.71
N ARG A 98 -19.70 -0.06 -6.52
CA ARG A 98 -19.53 0.18 -7.97
C ARG A 98 -18.57 1.34 -8.23
N LEU A 99 -18.76 2.47 -7.57
CA LEU A 99 -17.90 3.65 -7.76
C LEU A 99 -16.46 3.38 -7.31
N ALA A 100 -16.27 2.69 -6.19
CA ALA A 100 -14.95 2.30 -5.72
C ALA A 100 -14.23 1.37 -6.71
N PHE A 101 -14.93 0.36 -7.24
CA PHE A 101 -14.38 -0.53 -8.27
C PHE A 101 -13.97 0.23 -9.53
N ARG A 102 -14.85 1.11 -10.05
CA ARG A 102 -14.59 1.89 -11.26
C ARG A 102 -13.38 2.81 -11.12
N ALA A 103 -13.19 3.40 -9.95
CA ALA A 103 -12.00 4.20 -9.67
C ALA A 103 -10.70 3.37 -9.72
N ILE A 104 -10.71 2.15 -9.19
CA ILE A 104 -9.56 1.23 -9.25
C ILE A 104 -9.32 0.76 -10.69
N GLU A 105 -10.38 0.34 -11.40
CA GLU A 105 -10.32 -0.10 -12.79
C GLU A 105 -9.66 0.97 -13.68
N GLU A 106 -10.10 2.22 -13.55
CA GLU A 106 -9.56 3.33 -14.34
C GLU A 106 -8.11 3.67 -13.97
N ALA A 107 -7.76 3.68 -12.68
CA ALA A 107 -6.39 3.91 -12.25
C ALA A 107 -5.43 2.80 -12.72
N VAL A 108 -5.86 1.53 -12.69
CA VAL A 108 -5.09 0.40 -13.23
C VAL A 108 -4.89 0.56 -14.73
N ARG A 109 -5.94 0.91 -15.48
CA ARG A 109 -5.88 1.16 -16.91
C ARG A 109 -4.83 2.24 -17.25
N LEU A 110 -4.80 3.34 -16.50
CA LEU A 110 -3.80 4.40 -16.67
C LEU A 110 -2.37 3.92 -16.34
N ALA A 111 -2.19 3.15 -15.27
CA ALA A 111 -0.87 2.71 -14.82
C ALA A 111 -0.26 1.64 -15.75
N VAL A 112 -1.08 0.71 -16.23
CA VAL A 112 -0.68 -0.34 -17.19
C VAL A 112 -0.32 0.30 -18.54
N SER A 113 -1.08 1.30 -18.99
CA SER A 113 -0.77 2.04 -20.23
C SER A 113 0.36 3.06 -20.09
N GLY A 114 0.98 3.20 -18.92
CA GLY A 114 2.08 4.14 -18.67
C GLY A 114 1.67 5.61 -18.68
N ARG A 115 0.38 5.91 -18.53
CA ARG A 115 -0.13 7.29 -18.40
C ARG A 115 0.09 7.87 -17.00
N VAL A 116 0.29 7.00 -16.01
CA VAL A 116 0.75 7.36 -14.65
C VAL A 116 1.92 6.46 -14.23
N ASP A 117 2.77 6.98 -13.35
CA ASP A 117 3.93 6.28 -12.83
C ASP A 117 3.56 5.30 -11.71
N ALA A 118 2.55 5.65 -10.90
CA ALA A 118 2.07 4.82 -9.79
C ALA A 118 0.60 5.11 -9.42
N ILE A 119 0.03 4.21 -8.61
CA ILE A 119 -1.29 4.35 -7.99
C ILE A 119 -1.13 4.49 -6.47
N ALA A 120 -1.84 5.44 -5.87
CA ALA A 120 -2.09 5.49 -4.43
C ALA A 120 -3.58 5.25 -4.18
N THR A 121 -3.93 4.35 -3.27
CA THR A 121 -5.34 4.01 -3.01
C THR A 121 -5.80 4.42 -1.61
N ALA A 122 -6.92 5.13 -1.53
CA ALA A 122 -7.68 5.30 -0.30
C ALA A 122 -8.46 4.01 0.03
N PRO A 123 -9.02 3.87 1.25
CA PRO A 123 -9.60 2.59 1.70
C PRO A 123 -10.93 2.30 1.02
N LEU A 124 -11.22 1.02 0.76
CA LEU A 124 -12.50 0.55 0.23
C LEU A 124 -13.14 -0.52 1.12
N SER A 125 -14.47 -0.69 1.02
CA SER A 125 -15.21 -1.73 1.72
C SER A 125 -15.35 -2.99 0.88
N LYS A 126 -14.91 -4.12 1.43
CA LYS A 126 -15.14 -5.45 0.83
C LYS A 126 -16.63 -5.77 0.75
N GLU A 127 -17.40 -5.36 1.75
CA GLU A 127 -18.84 -5.55 1.79
C GLU A 127 -19.54 -4.77 0.67
N ALA A 128 -19.16 -3.50 0.45
CA ALA A 128 -19.70 -2.68 -0.64
C ALA A 128 -19.40 -3.30 -2.01
N LEU A 129 -18.17 -3.77 -2.24
CA LEU A 129 -17.78 -4.45 -3.47
C LEU A 129 -18.65 -5.69 -3.73
N ASN A 130 -18.87 -6.52 -2.69
CA ASN A 130 -19.69 -7.71 -2.82
C ASN A 130 -21.17 -7.38 -3.12
N LEU A 131 -21.74 -6.37 -2.45
CA LEU A 131 -23.09 -5.87 -2.75
C LEU A 131 -23.23 -5.35 -4.19
N ALA A 132 -22.13 -4.86 -4.76
CA ALA A 132 -22.05 -4.40 -6.14
C ALA A 132 -21.85 -5.52 -7.18
N GLY A 133 -21.70 -6.78 -6.74
CA GLY A 133 -21.44 -7.94 -7.59
C GLY A 133 -19.95 -8.20 -7.89
N PHE A 134 -19.04 -7.51 -7.20
CA PHE A 134 -17.60 -7.69 -7.34
C PHE A 134 -17.05 -8.52 -6.16
N HIS A 135 -16.88 -9.82 -6.37
CA HIS A 135 -16.53 -10.79 -5.33
C HIS A 135 -15.01 -10.87 -5.08
N TYR A 136 -14.46 -9.79 -4.53
CA TYR A 136 -13.03 -9.71 -4.17
C TYR A 136 -12.82 -9.73 -2.66
N SER A 137 -11.76 -10.41 -2.20
CA SER A 137 -11.33 -10.40 -0.80
C SER A 137 -10.56 -9.14 -0.41
N GLY A 138 -10.27 -8.24 -1.35
CA GLY A 138 -9.61 -6.96 -1.07
C GLY A 138 -8.98 -6.32 -2.31
N HIS A 139 -8.18 -5.29 -2.08
CA HIS A 139 -7.43 -4.59 -3.13
C HIS A 139 -6.43 -5.50 -3.84
N THR A 140 -5.73 -6.38 -3.12
CA THR A 140 -4.63 -7.16 -3.69
C THR A 140 -5.12 -8.10 -4.78
N GLU A 141 -6.23 -8.80 -4.54
CA GLU A 141 -6.84 -9.73 -5.48
C GLU A 141 -7.48 -9.00 -6.65
N LEU A 142 -8.19 -7.90 -6.37
CA LEU A 142 -8.73 -7.03 -7.42
C LEU A 142 -7.64 -6.50 -8.36
N LEU A 143 -6.54 -5.99 -7.80
CA LEU A 143 -5.42 -5.49 -8.59
C LEU A 143 -4.70 -6.60 -9.35
N ALA A 144 -4.55 -7.78 -8.76
CA ALA A 144 -3.95 -8.93 -9.44
C ALA A 144 -4.76 -9.33 -10.68
N ASP A 145 -6.08 -9.44 -10.54
CA ASP A 145 -6.99 -9.76 -11.64
C ASP A 145 -6.95 -8.71 -12.75
N LEU A 146 -7.05 -7.42 -12.39
CA LEU A 146 -7.01 -6.32 -13.36
C LEU A 146 -5.66 -6.16 -14.06
N THR A 147 -4.57 -6.66 -13.48
CA THR A 147 -3.21 -6.55 -14.04
C THR A 147 -2.69 -7.87 -14.63
N GLY A 148 -3.42 -8.97 -14.48
CA GLY A 148 -2.97 -10.31 -14.83
C GLY A 148 -1.79 -10.82 -13.99
N ALA A 149 -1.53 -10.21 -12.84
CA ALA A 149 -0.42 -10.60 -11.97
C ALA A 149 -0.72 -11.95 -11.30
N ARG A 150 0.23 -12.89 -11.40
CA ARG A 150 0.07 -14.24 -10.84
C ARG A 150 0.58 -14.40 -9.42
N ASP A 151 1.42 -13.47 -8.98
CA ASP A 151 2.01 -13.51 -7.65
C ASP A 151 2.27 -12.09 -7.13
N SER A 152 2.06 -11.91 -5.83
CA SER A 152 2.30 -10.65 -5.14
C SER A 152 2.77 -10.86 -3.70
N ALA A 153 3.38 -9.83 -3.14
CA ALA A 153 3.76 -9.79 -1.74
C ALA A 153 3.42 -8.43 -1.14
N MET A 154 2.99 -8.42 0.12
CA MET A 154 2.75 -7.19 0.86
C MET A 154 4.07 -6.71 1.46
N LEU A 155 4.37 -5.43 1.29
CA LEU A 155 5.41 -4.71 2.00
C LEU A 155 4.78 -3.59 2.83
N LEU A 156 4.94 -3.65 4.14
CA LEU A 156 4.56 -2.57 5.05
C LEU A 156 5.73 -1.63 5.28
N LEU A 157 5.47 -0.33 5.29
CA LEU A 157 6.45 0.70 5.62
C LEU A 157 5.95 1.58 6.75
N HIS A 158 6.85 1.91 7.68
CA HIS A 158 6.67 2.96 8.67
C HIS A 158 8.04 3.59 8.97
N GLY A 159 8.24 4.85 8.59
CA GLY A 159 9.56 5.48 8.64
C GLY A 159 10.62 4.65 7.89
N ASP A 160 11.69 4.27 8.58
CA ASP A 160 12.75 3.40 8.00
C ASP A 160 12.43 1.90 8.09
N MET A 161 11.35 1.50 8.76
CA MET A 161 10.98 0.10 8.86
C MET A 161 10.26 -0.35 7.61
N ARG A 162 10.71 -1.48 7.05
CA ARG A 162 10.16 -2.09 5.85
C ARG A 162 10.02 -3.59 6.11
N VAL A 163 8.81 -4.11 6.05
CA VAL A 163 8.54 -5.52 6.37
C VAL A 163 7.69 -6.16 5.29
N SER A 164 8.27 -7.10 4.54
CA SER A 164 7.53 -7.90 3.56
C SER A 164 7.08 -9.23 4.14
N HIS A 165 6.07 -9.85 3.54
CA HIS A 165 5.42 -11.03 4.10
C HIS A 165 5.40 -12.20 3.11
N VAL A 166 5.89 -13.36 3.56
CA VAL A 166 5.76 -14.64 2.82
C VAL A 166 4.29 -15.02 2.68
N SER A 167 3.52 -14.88 3.76
CA SER A 167 2.07 -15.10 3.78
C SER A 167 1.35 -13.99 4.55
N THR A 168 0.10 -13.70 4.17
CA THR A 168 -0.73 -12.65 4.80
C THR A 168 -2.02 -13.24 5.36
N HIS A 169 -3.18 -12.96 4.77
CA HIS A 169 -4.51 -13.29 5.32
C HIS A 169 -4.86 -14.77 5.17
N VAL A 170 -4.22 -15.64 5.95
CA VAL A 170 -4.50 -17.08 6.04
C VAL A 170 -4.47 -17.58 7.48
N ALA A 171 -5.06 -18.75 7.72
CA ALA A 171 -4.88 -19.45 8.99
C ALA A 171 -3.39 -19.72 9.26
N LEU A 172 -2.96 -19.68 10.52
CA LEU A 172 -1.55 -19.87 10.87
C LEU A 172 -0.99 -21.23 10.40
N SER A 173 -1.80 -22.29 10.46
CA SER A 173 -1.42 -23.61 9.93
C SER A 173 -1.20 -23.63 8.42
N GLU A 174 -1.89 -22.75 7.69
CA GLU A 174 -1.70 -22.55 6.26
C GLU A 174 -0.50 -21.65 5.98
N ALA A 175 -0.24 -20.64 6.83
CA ALA A 175 0.96 -19.80 6.73
C ALA A 175 2.25 -20.63 6.78
N VAL A 176 2.32 -21.63 7.68
CA VAL A 176 3.43 -22.60 7.76
C VAL A 176 3.64 -23.33 6.44
N LYS A 177 2.56 -23.84 5.83
CA LYS A 177 2.62 -24.57 4.54
C LYS A 177 3.02 -23.69 3.36
N ARG A 178 2.71 -22.39 3.42
CA ARG A 178 3.05 -21.43 2.37
C ARG A 178 4.53 -21.06 2.33
N LEU A 179 5.30 -21.39 3.36
CA LEU A 179 6.74 -21.30 3.33
C LEU A 179 7.30 -22.42 2.42
N THR A 180 7.57 -22.07 1.17
CA THR A 180 8.28 -22.93 0.21
C THR A 180 9.55 -22.23 -0.27
N PRO A 181 10.55 -22.96 -0.78
CA PRO A 181 11.76 -22.35 -1.31
C PRO A 181 11.47 -21.30 -2.39
N GLN A 182 10.54 -21.61 -3.30
CA GLN A 182 10.13 -20.76 -4.41
C GLN A 182 9.45 -19.49 -3.89
N ARG A 183 8.53 -19.63 -2.93
CA ARG A 183 7.81 -18.48 -2.37
C ARG A 183 8.75 -17.55 -1.61
N LEU A 184 9.61 -18.09 -0.76
CA LEU A 184 10.56 -17.28 0.01
C LEU A 184 11.50 -16.51 -0.92
N ARG A 185 12.14 -17.20 -1.87
CA ARG A 185 12.99 -16.56 -2.88
C ARG A 185 12.26 -15.43 -3.59
N ARG A 186 11.05 -15.70 -4.07
CA ARG A 186 10.27 -14.73 -4.83
C ARG A 186 9.95 -13.48 -4.02
N VAL A 187 9.61 -13.62 -2.74
CA VAL A 187 9.34 -12.49 -1.84
C VAL A 187 10.62 -11.68 -1.57
N VAL A 188 11.76 -12.35 -1.40
CA VAL A 188 13.05 -11.67 -1.23
C VAL A 188 13.40 -10.86 -2.48
N GLU A 189 13.30 -11.44 -3.67
CA GLU A 189 13.58 -10.74 -4.94
C GLU A 189 12.68 -9.52 -5.14
N MET A 190 11.37 -9.66 -4.88
CA MET A 190 10.42 -8.55 -4.90
C MET A 190 10.83 -7.44 -3.92
N THR A 191 11.26 -7.83 -2.71
CA THR A 191 11.70 -6.89 -1.66
C THR A 191 12.97 -6.16 -2.07
N VAL A 192 13.98 -6.87 -2.60
CA VAL A 192 15.21 -6.26 -3.13
C VAL A 192 14.88 -5.24 -4.23
N GLY A 193 14.00 -5.61 -5.17
CA GLY A 193 13.56 -4.72 -6.24
C GLY A 193 12.88 -3.45 -5.73
N ALA A 194 12.02 -3.58 -4.72
CA ALA A 194 11.37 -2.44 -4.08
C ALA A 194 12.37 -1.51 -3.39
N LEU A 195 13.32 -2.06 -2.62
CA LEU A 195 14.33 -1.28 -1.90
C LEU A 195 15.26 -0.52 -2.85
N ARG A 196 15.64 -1.14 -3.97
CA ARG A 196 16.40 -0.46 -5.03
C ARG A 196 15.63 0.71 -5.63
N ARG A 197 14.33 0.56 -5.87
CA ARG A 197 13.47 1.67 -6.33
C ARG A 197 13.34 2.78 -5.30
N LEU A 198 13.42 2.44 -4.01
CA LEU A 198 13.50 3.41 -2.91
C LEU A 198 14.90 4.02 -2.74
N GLY A 199 15.85 3.76 -3.65
CA GLY A 199 17.18 4.34 -3.64
C GLY A 199 18.24 3.56 -2.86
N ILE A 200 17.93 2.35 -2.39
CA ILE A 200 18.87 1.49 -1.65
C ILE A 200 19.54 0.52 -2.64
N GLU A 201 20.71 0.88 -3.15
CA GLU A 201 21.38 0.12 -4.22
C GLU A 201 21.78 -1.31 -3.80
N ARG A 202 22.27 -1.44 -2.55
CA ARG A 202 22.67 -2.72 -1.92
C ARG A 202 21.83 -2.97 -0.66
N PRO A 203 20.61 -3.51 -0.79
CA PRO A 203 19.74 -3.69 0.38
C PRO A 203 20.23 -4.80 1.30
N ARG A 204 20.32 -4.49 2.60
CA ARG A 204 20.58 -5.45 3.69
C ARG A 204 19.25 -5.98 4.21
N ILE A 205 18.95 -7.25 3.94
CA ILE A 205 17.66 -7.85 4.27
C ILE A 205 17.85 -8.92 5.35
N ALA A 206 17.02 -8.90 6.38
CA ALA A 206 16.92 -10.04 7.30
C ALA A 206 15.71 -10.91 6.98
N ILE A 207 15.87 -12.22 7.06
CA ILE A 207 14.79 -13.18 6.96
C ILE A 207 14.44 -13.62 8.38
N ALA A 208 13.21 -13.35 8.81
CA ALA A 208 12.75 -13.82 10.11
C ALA A 208 12.65 -15.36 10.10
N ALA A 209 12.93 -16.00 11.23
CA ALA A 209 12.64 -17.41 11.41
C ALA A 209 11.11 -17.66 11.37
N LEU A 210 10.68 -18.80 10.84
CA LEU A 210 9.29 -19.25 10.99
C LEU A 210 9.05 -19.69 12.44
N ASN A 211 9.94 -20.52 12.96
CA ASN A 211 9.83 -21.11 14.28
C ASN A 211 10.51 -20.23 15.33
N PRO A 212 10.07 -20.30 16.61
CA PRO A 212 10.80 -19.66 17.69
C PRO A 212 12.25 -20.13 17.68
N HIS A 213 13.18 -19.20 17.96
CA HIS A 213 14.61 -19.48 18.04
C HIS A 213 15.19 -20.12 16.75
N ALA A 214 14.58 -19.85 15.59
CA ALA A 214 14.98 -20.48 14.32
C ALA A 214 14.97 -22.01 14.34
N GLY A 215 14.02 -22.59 15.10
CA GLY A 215 13.84 -24.03 15.21
C GLY A 215 14.77 -24.72 16.21
N GLU A 216 15.74 -24.01 16.82
CA GLU A 216 16.66 -24.53 17.85
C GLU A 216 17.28 -25.89 17.45
N GLY A 217 17.98 -25.92 16.31
CA GLY A 217 18.59 -27.14 15.78
C GLY A 217 17.61 -28.21 15.30
N GLY A 218 16.34 -27.86 15.11
CA GLY A 218 15.26 -28.77 14.72
C GLY A 218 14.33 -29.18 15.86
N MET A 219 14.59 -28.74 17.10
CA MET A 219 13.77 -29.03 18.27
C MET A 219 12.37 -28.40 18.19
N PHE A 220 12.25 -27.20 17.61
CA PHE A 220 11.00 -26.44 17.52
C PHE A 220 10.40 -26.38 16.11
N GLY A 221 10.78 -27.32 15.25
CA GLY A 221 10.42 -27.32 13.83
C GLY A 221 11.65 -27.31 12.94
N ARG A 222 11.49 -27.77 11.70
CA ARG A 222 12.60 -28.02 10.77
C ARG A 222 12.56 -27.15 9.52
N GLU A 223 11.48 -26.39 9.31
CA GLU A 223 11.27 -25.54 8.15
C GLU A 223 12.40 -24.51 7.97
N ASP A 224 12.88 -23.92 9.07
CA ASP A 224 14.00 -22.97 9.04
C ASP A 224 15.31 -23.60 8.58
N LEU A 225 15.55 -24.86 8.99
CA LEU A 225 16.74 -25.63 8.61
C LEU A 225 16.63 -26.15 7.18
N GLU A 226 15.46 -26.65 6.79
CA GLU A 226 15.25 -27.39 5.53
C GLU A 226 14.85 -26.49 4.36
N ILE A 227 14.25 -25.32 4.62
CA ILE A 227 13.75 -24.40 3.59
C ILE A 227 14.46 -23.05 3.68
N THR A 228 14.37 -22.37 4.82
CA THR A 228 14.84 -20.98 4.95
C THR A 228 16.37 -20.88 4.78
N THR A 229 17.12 -21.72 5.49
CA THR A 229 18.59 -21.71 5.47
C THR A 229 19.17 -21.97 4.07
N PRO A 230 18.73 -23.02 3.33
CA PRO A 230 19.18 -23.24 1.96
C PRO A 230 18.87 -22.08 1.01
N VAL A 231 17.68 -21.47 1.10
CA VAL A 231 17.31 -20.34 0.24
C VAL A 231 18.19 -19.12 0.49
N ILE A 232 18.49 -18.82 1.77
CA ILE A 232 19.41 -17.73 2.14
C ILE A 232 20.81 -17.99 1.59
N ALA A 233 21.31 -19.22 1.69
CA ALA A 233 22.62 -19.58 1.16
C ALA A 233 22.70 -19.37 -0.37
N GLN A 234 21.65 -19.75 -1.11
CA GLN A 234 21.58 -19.53 -2.56
C GLN A 234 21.57 -18.04 -2.91
N LEU A 235 20.69 -17.25 -2.28
CA LEU A 235 20.59 -15.82 -2.56
C LEU A 235 21.89 -15.06 -2.20
N ARG A 236 22.60 -15.49 -1.14
CA ARG A 236 23.94 -14.97 -0.81
C ARG A 236 24.97 -15.29 -1.89
N ALA A 237 24.96 -16.50 -2.43
CA ALA A 237 25.85 -16.89 -3.54
C ALA A 237 25.58 -16.06 -4.81
N GLU A 238 24.35 -15.57 -4.97
CA GLU A 238 23.95 -14.65 -6.04
C GLU A 238 24.31 -13.17 -5.75
N GLY A 239 24.92 -12.89 -4.59
CA GLY A 239 25.41 -11.56 -4.21
C GLY A 239 24.43 -10.71 -3.41
N HIS A 240 23.32 -11.27 -2.94
CA HIS A 240 22.39 -10.55 -2.06
C HIS A 240 22.90 -10.47 -0.62
N GLU A 241 22.80 -9.29 0.00
CA GLU A 241 23.14 -9.06 1.41
C GLU A 241 21.99 -9.48 2.32
N ILE A 242 21.91 -10.79 2.60
CA ILE A 242 20.84 -11.37 3.40
C ILE A 242 21.39 -11.93 4.72
N GLU A 243 20.69 -11.72 5.84
CA GLU A 243 20.95 -12.36 7.14
C GLU A 243 19.75 -13.23 7.57
N GLY A 244 20.00 -14.40 8.15
CA GLY A 244 18.97 -15.22 8.79
C GLY A 244 19.15 -16.73 8.58
N PRO A 245 18.15 -17.54 9.00
CA PRO A 245 16.93 -17.11 9.71
C PRO A 245 17.27 -16.45 11.06
N VAL A 246 16.66 -15.29 11.34
CA VAL A 246 16.85 -14.55 12.60
C VAL A 246 15.61 -14.74 13.48
N PRO A 247 15.72 -15.11 14.77
CA PRO A 247 14.56 -15.25 15.65
C PRO A 247 13.66 -14.02 15.64
N GLY A 248 12.34 -14.23 15.51
CA GLY A 248 11.36 -13.16 15.29
C GLY A 248 11.32 -12.10 16.39
N ASP A 249 11.57 -12.49 17.63
CA ASP A 249 11.67 -11.60 18.80
C ASP A 249 12.91 -10.69 18.75
N THR A 250 13.99 -11.10 18.08
CA THR A 250 15.23 -10.31 17.95
C THR A 250 15.34 -9.53 16.64
N VAL A 251 14.74 -10.04 15.54
CA VAL A 251 14.91 -9.46 14.20
C VAL A 251 14.34 -8.04 14.13
N PHE A 252 13.20 -7.78 14.77
CA PHE A 252 12.57 -6.45 14.74
C PHE A 252 13.25 -5.44 15.65
N VAL A 253 13.90 -5.88 16.73
CA VAL A 253 14.79 -5.02 17.54
C VAL A 253 15.98 -4.57 16.70
N LYS A 254 16.59 -5.48 15.92
CA LYS A 254 17.68 -5.16 15.00
C LYS A 254 17.23 -4.28 13.83
N LEU A 255 16.03 -4.51 13.28
CA LEU A 255 15.42 -3.65 12.26
C LEU A 255 15.21 -2.23 12.78
N ARG A 256 14.64 -2.07 13.98
CA ARG A 256 14.49 -0.77 14.64
C ARG A 256 15.85 -0.09 14.88
N GLY A 257 16.87 -0.88 15.18
CA GLY A 257 18.27 -0.44 15.28
C GLY A 257 18.96 -0.15 13.95
N ARG A 258 18.24 -0.15 12.81
CA ARG A 258 18.75 0.14 11.45
C ARG A 258 19.89 -0.78 10.98
N ARG A 259 19.97 -2.00 11.54
CA ARG A 259 20.91 -3.03 11.08
C ARG A 259 20.52 -3.58 9.70
N TYR A 260 19.23 -3.55 9.39
CA TYR A 260 18.66 -4.02 8.13
C TYR A 260 17.83 -2.90 7.50
N ASP A 261 17.77 -2.91 6.17
CA ASP A 261 16.94 -2.01 5.37
C ASP A 261 15.51 -2.56 5.21
N ALA A 262 15.34 -3.88 5.33
CA ALA A 262 14.05 -4.56 5.44
C ALA A 262 14.13 -5.91 6.16
N VAL A 263 12.97 -6.40 6.61
CA VAL A 263 12.76 -7.77 7.10
C VAL A 263 11.74 -8.49 6.21
N VAL A 264 11.99 -9.75 5.90
CA VAL A 264 10.99 -10.68 5.35
C VAL A 264 10.40 -11.49 6.51
N ALA A 265 9.16 -11.21 6.86
CA ALA A 265 8.37 -11.96 7.83
C ALA A 265 7.70 -13.17 7.18
N MET A 266 7.55 -14.25 7.93
CA MET A 266 6.98 -15.52 7.45
C MET A 266 5.45 -15.49 7.38
N TYR A 267 4.81 -14.76 8.28
CA TYR A 267 3.35 -14.65 8.36
C TYR A 267 2.91 -13.26 8.81
N HIS A 268 1.62 -12.97 8.64
CA HIS A 268 1.02 -11.66 8.87
C HIS A 268 1.40 -11.04 10.22
N ASP A 269 1.02 -11.69 11.33
CA ASP A 269 1.19 -11.11 12.67
C ASP A 269 2.65 -10.95 13.07
N GLN A 270 3.56 -11.79 12.56
CA GLN A 270 5.00 -11.65 12.81
C GLN A 270 5.52 -10.28 12.36
N GLY A 271 5.07 -9.80 11.20
CA GLY A 271 5.49 -8.52 10.65
C GLY A 271 4.58 -7.34 11.01
N HIS A 272 3.27 -7.57 11.14
CA HIS A 272 2.30 -6.50 11.43
C HIS A 272 2.44 -5.97 12.86
N ILE A 273 2.57 -6.85 13.85
CA ILE A 273 2.68 -6.44 15.26
C ILE A 273 3.79 -5.41 15.47
N PRO A 274 5.07 -5.66 15.08
CA PRO A 274 6.14 -4.69 15.32
C PRO A 274 5.97 -3.38 14.55
N VAL A 275 5.45 -3.43 13.32
CA VAL A 275 5.21 -2.20 12.53
C VAL A 275 4.11 -1.36 13.16
N LYS A 276 2.97 -1.98 13.52
CA LYS A 276 1.83 -1.30 14.14
C LYS A 276 2.19 -0.73 15.51
N LEU A 277 2.92 -1.48 16.33
CA LEU A 277 3.33 -1.02 17.67
C LEU A 277 4.19 0.25 17.62
N LEU A 278 4.94 0.46 16.53
CA LEU A 278 5.81 1.63 16.37
C LEU A 278 5.14 2.76 15.58
N GLY A 279 4.28 2.43 14.62
CA GLY A 279 3.64 3.43 13.78
C GLY A 279 2.32 3.98 14.31
N PHE A 280 1.69 3.28 15.25
CA PHE A 280 0.38 3.64 15.77
C PHE A 280 0.53 4.05 17.23
N SER A 281 -0.08 5.18 17.60
CA SER A 281 -0.11 5.66 18.99
C SER A 281 -1.54 5.82 19.46
N VAL A 282 -1.80 5.31 20.67
CA VAL A 282 -3.07 5.46 21.35
C VAL A 282 -2.81 6.25 22.63
N ASP A 283 -3.57 7.31 22.85
CA ASP A 283 -3.56 8.07 24.09
C ASP A 283 -3.97 7.14 25.25
N PRO A 284 -3.10 6.88 26.23
CA PRO A 284 -3.40 5.96 27.32
C PRO A 284 -4.50 6.47 28.27
N VAL A 285 -4.79 7.77 28.28
CA VAL A 285 -5.82 8.40 29.10
C VAL A 285 -7.18 8.34 28.40
N THR A 286 -7.22 8.67 27.11
CA THR A 286 -8.49 8.80 26.38
C THR A 286 -8.85 7.60 25.53
N GLY A 287 -7.90 6.70 25.26
CA GLY A 287 -8.06 5.56 24.35
C GLY A 287 -8.18 5.96 22.88
N LYS A 288 -7.92 7.23 22.54
CA LYS A 288 -8.01 7.73 21.16
C LYS A 288 -6.74 7.42 20.39
N TRP A 289 -6.89 7.14 19.10
CA TRP A 289 -5.77 6.96 18.19
C TRP A 289 -5.23 8.33 17.77
N ASP A 290 -4.00 8.65 18.19
CA ASP A 290 -3.36 9.94 17.93
C ASP A 290 -2.59 9.94 16.60
N ALA A 291 -2.03 8.78 16.23
CA ALA A 291 -1.33 8.59 14.97
C ALA A 291 -1.66 7.22 14.38
N LEU A 292 -1.97 7.23 13.09
CA LEU A 292 -2.10 6.05 12.24
C LEU A 292 -1.11 6.26 11.09
N SER A 293 0.14 5.83 11.27
CA SER A 293 1.20 5.93 10.26
C SER A 293 1.57 4.55 9.76
N GLY A 294 1.64 4.40 8.44
CA GLY A 294 1.82 3.11 7.79
C GLY A 294 1.42 3.16 6.33
N VAL A 295 2.23 2.55 5.48
CA VAL A 295 1.97 2.41 4.04
C VAL A 295 2.01 0.93 3.69
N ASN A 296 1.01 0.49 2.93
CA ASN A 296 0.99 -0.82 2.33
C ASN A 296 1.37 -0.72 0.85
N VAL A 297 2.42 -1.44 0.45
CA VAL A 297 2.87 -1.54 -0.94
C VAL A 297 2.63 -2.96 -1.43
N THR A 298 2.02 -3.07 -2.61
CA THR A 298 1.79 -4.37 -3.25
C THR A 298 2.91 -4.65 -4.25
N LEU A 299 3.82 -5.53 -3.87
CA LEU A 299 4.94 -5.97 -4.71
C LEU A 299 4.49 -7.04 -5.70
N GLY A 300 5.21 -7.16 -6.82
CA GLY A 300 4.98 -8.20 -7.83
C GLY A 300 3.99 -7.83 -8.93
N LEU A 301 3.23 -6.75 -8.76
CA LEU A 301 2.38 -6.20 -9.82
C LEU A 301 3.24 -5.56 -10.93
N PRO A 302 2.75 -5.54 -12.19
CA PRO A 302 3.42 -4.82 -13.29
C PRO A 302 3.32 -3.29 -13.17
N ILE A 303 2.67 -2.79 -12.11
CA ILE A 303 2.48 -1.38 -11.78
C ILE A 303 2.93 -1.12 -10.34
N VAL A 304 3.25 0.14 -10.02
CA VAL A 304 3.49 0.55 -8.63
C VAL A 304 2.15 0.86 -7.98
N ARG A 305 1.89 0.26 -6.81
CA ARG A 305 0.71 0.58 -6.00
C ARG A 305 1.07 0.70 -4.52
N THR A 306 0.65 1.82 -3.93
CA THR A 306 0.69 2.08 -2.48
C THR A 306 -0.72 2.31 -1.94
N SER A 307 -0.87 2.22 -0.63
CA SER A 307 -2.16 2.33 0.05
C SER A 307 -1.98 2.78 1.49
N VAL A 308 -3.02 3.43 2.01
CA VAL A 308 -3.20 3.58 3.45
C VAL A 308 -3.25 2.22 4.14
N ASP A 309 -2.93 2.20 5.43
CA ASP A 309 -2.89 1.00 6.28
C ASP A 309 -4.06 0.93 7.29
N HIS A 310 -5.13 1.68 7.01
CA HIS A 310 -6.39 1.68 7.76
C HIS A 310 -7.59 1.38 6.85
N GLY A 311 -8.74 1.06 7.45
CA GLY A 311 -9.99 0.77 6.75
C GLY A 311 -10.79 2.03 6.38
N THR A 312 -12.04 1.83 5.94
CA THR A 312 -12.96 2.90 5.51
C THR A 312 -13.43 3.82 6.63
N ALA A 313 -13.30 3.38 7.89
CA ALA A 313 -13.67 4.11 9.11
C ALA A 313 -15.09 4.74 9.00
N PHE A 314 -16.07 3.89 8.67
CA PHE A 314 -17.46 4.30 8.45
C PHE A 314 -18.09 5.02 9.65
N ASP A 315 -17.66 4.70 10.86
CA ASP A 315 -18.08 5.33 12.11
C ASP A 315 -17.71 6.81 12.20
N ILE A 316 -16.68 7.27 11.47
CA ILE A 316 -16.26 8.68 11.43
C ILE A 316 -16.43 9.35 10.06
N ALA A 317 -16.90 8.62 9.06
CA ALA A 317 -17.07 9.14 7.70
C ALA A 317 -18.00 10.37 7.66
N GLY A 318 -17.52 11.45 7.02
CA GLY A 318 -18.27 12.69 6.87
C GLY A 318 -18.36 13.56 8.12
N LYS A 319 -17.64 13.21 9.20
CA LYS A 319 -17.53 14.01 10.43
C LYS A 319 -16.38 15.03 10.40
N GLY A 320 -15.48 14.96 9.42
CA GLY A 320 -14.36 15.89 9.31
C GLY A 320 -13.19 15.61 10.26
N ILE A 321 -13.17 14.45 10.94
CA ILE A 321 -12.18 14.11 11.96
C ILE A 321 -11.19 13.02 11.53
N ALA A 322 -11.29 12.51 10.30
CA ALA A 322 -10.34 11.51 9.80
C ALA A 322 -8.95 12.12 9.60
N ASN A 323 -7.90 11.35 9.88
CA ASN A 323 -6.51 11.77 9.73
C ASN A 323 -5.95 11.34 8.37
N GLU A 324 -5.37 12.27 7.63
CA GLU A 324 -4.85 12.08 6.27
C GLU A 324 -3.38 11.63 6.19
N ARG A 325 -2.68 11.54 7.32
CA ARG A 325 -1.23 11.30 7.37
C ARG A 325 -0.80 10.00 6.68
N SER A 326 -1.50 8.89 6.91
CA SER A 326 -1.22 7.62 6.22
C SER A 326 -1.36 7.75 4.70
N LEU A 327 -2.29 8.59 4.23
CA LEU A 327 -2.45 8.83 2.79
C LEU A 327 -1.32 9.69 2.23
N ILE A 328 -0.90 10.74 2.95
CA ILE A 328 0.27 11.54 2.57
C ILE A 328 1.51 10.64 2.44
N GLU A 329 1.77 9.81 3.45
CA GLU A 329 2.88 8.84 3.44
C GLU A 329 2.77 7.85 2.27
N ALA A 330 1.55 7.39 1.94
CA ALA A 330 1.32 6.49 0.81
C ALA A 330 1.60 7.18 -0.54
N ILE A 331 1.20 8.44 -0.71
CA ILE A 331 1.50 9.22 -1.92
C ILE A 331 3.00 9.48 -2.04
N ASP A 332 3.68 9.86 -0.95
CA ASP A 332 5.14 10.05 -0.97
C ASP A 332 5.88 8.76 -1.34
N CYS A 333 5.45 7.62 -0.78
CA CYS A 333 5.99 6.32 -1.16
C CYS A 333 5.74 5.99 -2.64
N ALA A 334 4.55 6.31 -3.17
CA ALA A 334 4.23 6.12 -4.59
C ALA A 334 5.13 6.97 -5.49
N ILE A 335 5.44 8.20 -5.08
CA ILE A 335 6.33 9.08 -5.85
C ILE A 335 7.75 8.53 -5.88
N GLN A 336 8.29 8.09 -4.74
CA GLN A 336 9.63 7.48 -4.70
C GLN A 336 9.72 6.23 -5.57
N LEU A 337 8.74 5.33 -5.47
CA LEU A 337 8.70 4.09 -6.25
C LEU A 337 8.42 4.34 -7.74
N GLY A 338 7.60 5.34 -8.07
CA GLY A 338 7.21 5.71 -9.43
C GLY A 338 8.33 6.39 -10.21
N ALA A 339 9.04 7.36 -9.60
CA ALA A 339 10.14 8.09 -10.25
C ALA A 339 11.29 7.18 -10.71
N ALA A 340 11.52 6.05 -10.02
CA ALA A 340 12.51 5.06 -10.42
C ALA A 340 12.14 4.34 -11.72
N ARG A 341 10.85 4.20 -12.06
CA ARG A 341 10.38 3.59 -13.32
C ARG A 341 10.69 4.49 -14.51
N SER A 342 10.49 5.81 -14.37
CA SER A 342 10.74 6.78 -15.44
C SER A 342 12.23 6.89 -15.80
N LYS A 343 13.14 6.60 -14.87
CA LYS A 343 14.59 6.52 -15.13
C LYS A 343 15.04 5.22 -15.79
N ALA A 344 14.34 4.11 -15.57
CA ALA A 344 14.69 2.82 -16.15
C ALA A 344 14.15 2.62 -17.59
N ALA A 345 13.19 3.46 -17.99
CA ALA A 345 12.60 3.48 -19.33
C ALA A 345 13.20 4.55 -20.26
N ALA A 346 14.18 5.35 -19.76
CA ALA A 346 14.91 6.36 -20.50
C ALA A 346 16.36 5.90 -20.72
#